data_AF-A0A183CW34-F1
#
_entry.id   AF-A0A183CW34-F1
#
_cell.length_a   1.000
_cell.length_b   1.000
_cell.length_c   1.000
_cell.angle_alpha   90.00
_cell.angle_beta   90.00
_cell.angle_gamma   90.00
#
_symmetry.space_group_name_H-M   'P 1'
#
loop_
_entity.id
_entity.type
_entity.pdbx_description
1 polymer ?
#
loop_
_entity_poly.entity_id
_entity_poly.type
_entity_poly.pdbx_seq_one_letter_code
_entity_poly.pdbx_strand_id
1 'polypeptide(L)'
;LGQTPLLCAVQEHDVIGKKTKSYADNRSVIHSLLKYGANPMSTDFCGNCVLHYAVNSLNADLIEAFKSCLDEETITKLANKENVRGETPLESLRHGTVHDSESLRSNVFISLLRCGATVKSH
;
A
#
# COMPACT_ATOMS: atom_id res chain seq x y z
N LEU A 1 -14.62 -6.82 7.99
CA LEU A 1 -13.27 -6.67 8.57
C LEU A 1 -12.60 -8.03 8.47
N GLY A 2 -11.51 -8.11 7.71
CA GLY A 2 -10.87 -9.37 7.36
C GLY A 2 -10.08 -9.25 6.06
N GLN A 3 -9.16 -10.19 5.83
CA GLN A 3 -8.34 -10.25 4.61
C GLN A 3 -9.25 -10.39 3.37
N THR A 4 -9.29 -9.35 2.54
CA THR A 4 -9.95 -9.43 1.23
C THR A 4 -8.99 -10.04 0.21
N PRO A 5 -9.48 -10.62 -0.90
CA PRO A 5 -8.61 -11.11 -1.97
C PRO A 5 -7.63 -10.04 -2.47
N LEU A 6 -8.07 -8.78 -2.49
CA LEU A 6 -7.24 -7.65 -2.87
C LEU A 6 -6.14 -7.36 -1.84
N LEU A 7 -6.47 -7.34 -0.53
CA LEU A 7 -5.47 -7.16 0.52
C LEU A 7 -4.43 -8.29 0.52
N CYS A 8 -4.85 -9.55 0.34
CA CYS A 8 -3.94 -10.67 0.23
C CYS A 8 -3.00 -10.53 -0.98
N ALA A 9 -3.53 -10.15 -2.15
CA ALA A 9 -2.73 -9.97 -3.35
C ALA A 9 -1.64 -8.89 -3.19
N VAL A 10 -1.95 -7.80 -2.46
CA VAL A 10 -1.00 -6.73 -2.13
C VAL A 10 0.00 -7.17 -1.07
N GLN A 11 -0.47 -7.84 -0.01
CA GLN A 11 0.37 -8.30 1.09
C GLN A 11 1.42 -9.32 0.59
N GLU A 12 1.03 -10.21 -0.31
CA GLU A 12 1.92 -11.23 -0.90
C GLU A 12 2.71 -10.72 -2.11
N HIS A 13 2.49 -9.46 -2.53
CA HIS A 13 3.29 -8.84 -3.60
C HIS A 13 4.70 -8.55 -3.07
N ASP A 14 5.69 -9.09 -3.76
CA ASP A 14 7.11 -8.86 -3.45
C ASP A 14 7.56 -9.34 -2.04
N VAL A 15 6.85 -10.31 -1.44
CA VAL A 15 7.27 -10.90 -0.16
C VAL A 15 8.58 -11.66 -0.37
N ILE A 16 9.62 -11.21 0.33
CA ILE A 16 10.88 -11.95 0.45
C ILE A 16 10.62 -13.20 1.29
N GLY A 17 10.23 -14.29 0.64
CA GLY A 17 10.24 -15.60 1.26
C GLY A 17 11.67 -15.94 1.68
N LYS A 18 11.96 -15.97 2.99
CA LYS A 18 13.28 -16.29 3.58
C LYS A 18 13.86 -17.66 3.16
N LYS A 19 13.17 -18.43 2.32
CA LYS A 19 13.61 -19.74 1.79
C LYS A 19 13.72 -19.82 0.27
N THR A 20 13.09 -18.93 -0.49
CA THR A 20 13.08 -19.00 -1.96
C THR A 20 13.02 -17.57 -2.50
N LYS A 21 14.06 -17.14 -3.22
CA LYS A 21 14.13 -15.83 -3.91
C LYS A 21 13.14 -15.78 -5.10
N SER A 22 11.86 -16.04 -4.86
CA SER A 22 10.79 -15.98 -5.86
C SER A 22 9.95 -14.75 -5.57
N TYR A 23 10.06 -13.76 -6.44
CA TYR A 23 9.25 -12.54 -6.39
C TYR A 23 7.87 -12.87 -6.95
N ALA A 24 6.83 -12.76 -6.12
CA ALA A 24 5.46 -12.88 -6.61
C ALA A 24 5.02 -11.50 -7.15
N ASP A 25 4.97 -11.36 -8.48
CA ASP A 25 4.40 -10.18 -9.12
C ASP A 25 2.88 -10.33 -9.28
N ASN A 26 2.15 -9.89 -8.26
CA ASN A 26 0.69 -9.92 -8.23
C ASN A 26 0.00 -8.75 -8.97
N ARG A 27 0.71 -7.91 -9.75
CA ARG A 27 0.10 -6.73 -10.39
C ARG A 27 -1.10 -7.06 -11.28
N SER A 28 -1.01 -8.12 -12.08
CA SER A 28 -2.14 -8.57 -12.93
C SER A 28 -3.34 -9.04 -12.11
N VAL A 29 -3.10 -9.67 -10.97
CA VAL A 29 -4.16 -10.11 -10.03
C VAL A 29 -4.84 -8.90 -9.40
N ILE A 30 -4.05 -7.95 -8.90
CA ILE A 30 -4.53 -6.69 -8.30
C ILE A 30 -5.40 -5.92 -9.31
N HIS A 31 -4.90 -5.76 -10.54
CA HIS A 31 -5.64 -5.07 -11.61
C HIS A 31 -6.95 -5.79 -11.95
N SER A 32 -6.93 -7.12 -12.04
CA SER A 32 -8.13 -7.91 -12.30
C SER A 32 -9.16 -7.75 -11.18
N LEU A 33 -8.74 -7.84 -9.92
CA LEU A 33 -9.62 -7.68 -8.78
C LEU A 33 -10.29 -6.30 -8.78
N LEU A 34 -9.52 -5.22 -8.99
CA LEU A 34 -10.07 -3.86 -9.08
C LEU A 34 -11.06 -3.73 -10.25
N LYS A 35 -10.68 -4.26 -11.43
CA LYS A 35 -11.52 -4.24 -12.63
C LYS A 35 -12.86 -4.95 -12.42
N TYR A 36 -12.89 -6.01 -11.62
CA TYR A 36 -14.11 -6.77 -11.29
C TYR A 36 -14.81 -6.29 -10.01
N GLY A 37 -14.50 -5.07 -9.52
CA GLY A 37 -15.26 -4.41 -8.46
C GLY A 37 -14.80 -4.76 -7.03
N ALA A 38 -13.59 -5.30 -6.85
CA ALA A 38 -13.03 -5.45 -5.52
C ALA A 38 -12.90 -4.08 -4.84
N ASN A 39 -13.46 -3.95 -3.63
CA ASN A 39 -13.46 -2.68 -2.90
C ASN A 39 -12.07 -2.41 -2.27
N PRO A 40 -11.32 -1.38 -2.74
CA PRO A 40 -10.00 -1.06 -2.22
C PRO A 40 -10.04 -0.41 -0.83
N MET A 41 -11.17 0.13 -0.41
CA MET A 41 -11.37 0.75 0.91
C MET A 41 -11.50 -0.27 2.04
N SER A 42 -11.55 -1.56 1.70
CA SER A 42 -11.60 -2.63 2.69
C SER A 42 -10.33 -2.66 3.54
N THR A 43 -10.49 -2.91 4.83
CA THR A 43 -9.37 -3.03 5.76
C THR A 43 -9.35 -4.40 6.44
N ASP A 44 -8.16 -4.81 6.85
CA ASP A 44 -7.95 -5.96 7.70
C ASP A 44 -8.40 -5.69 9.16
N PHE A 45 -8.07 -6.59 10.08
CA PHE A 45 -8.36 -6.44 11.51
C PHE A 45 -7.52 -5.36 12.21
N CYS A 46 -6.36 -5.00 11.65
CA CYS A 46 -5.53 -3.90 12.12
C CYS A 46 -5.96 -2.56 11.53
N GLY A 47 -7.01 -2.50 10.71
CA GLY A 47 -7.44 -1.28 10.03
C GLY A 47 -6.52 -0.87 8.87
N ASN A 48 -5.57 -1.73 8.48
CA ASN A 48 -4.68 -1.51 7.36
C ASN A 48 -5.47 -1.68 6.05
N CYS A 49 -5.41 -0.66 5.20
CA CYS A 49 -5.88 -0.71 3.81
C CYS A 49 -4.77 -1.15 2.85
N VAL A 50 -5.08 -1.27 1.56
CA VAL A 50 -4.11 -1.65 0.52
C VAL A 50 -2.83 -0.81 0.51
N LEU A 51 -2.92 0.50 0.77
CA LEU A 51 -1.74 1.38 0.77
C LEU A 51 -0.84 1.18 2.00
N HIS A 52 -1.36 0.71 3.14
CA HIS A 52 -0.52 0.35 4.29
C HIS A 52 0.37 -0.85 3.98
N TYR A 53 -0.09 -1.77 3.15
CA TYR A 53 0.72 -2.91 2.73
C TYR A 53 1.67 -2.54 1.58
N ALA A 54 1.23 -1.68 0.64
CA ALA A 54 2.08 -1.23 -0.46
C ALA A 54 3.35 -0.50 0.00
N VAL A 55 3.31 0.20 1.14
CA VAL A 55 4.52 0.84 1.69
C VAL A 55 5.52 -0.15 2.28
N ASN A 56 5.08 -1.33 2.72
CA ASN A 56 5.96 -2.33 3.33
C ASN A 56 6.89 -3.00 2.31
N SER A 57 6.45 -3.09 1.04
CA SER A 57 7.28 -3.60 -0.07
C SER A 57 8.21 -2.55 -0.65
N LEU A 58 8.14 -1.29 -0.19
CA LEU A 58 8.89 -0.15 -0.72
C LEU A 58 8.77 0.01 -2.25
N ASN A 59 7.65 -0.44 -2.82
CA ASN A 59 7.41 -0.46 -4.26
C ASN A 59 6.51 0.73 -4.66
N ALA A 60 7.13 1.80 -5.14
CA ALA A 60 6.42 3.00 -5.59
C ALA A 60 5.52 2.72 -6.81
N ASP A 61 5.93 1.83 -7.72
CA ASP A 61 5.16 1.49 -8.92
C ASP A 61 3.81 0.86 -8.57
N LEU A 62 3.74 0.10 -7.47
CA LEU A 62 2.49 -0.47 -6.99
C LEU A 62 1.51 0.63 -6.55
N ILE A 63 2.00 1.67 -5.89
CA ILE A 63 1.19 2.82 -5.46
C ILE A 63 0.70 3.61 -6.68
N GLU A 64 1.58 3.85 -7.65
CA GLU A 64 1.22 4.54 -8.91
C GLU A 64 0.21 3.71 -9.73
N ALA A 65 0.28 2.37 -9.67
CA ALA A 65 -0.72 1.51 -10.28
C ALA A 65 -2.10 1.68 -9.62
N PHE A 66 -2.17 1.77 -8.28
CA PHE A 66 -3.42 2.10 -7.59
C PHE A 66 -3.94 3.49 -7.98
N LYS A 67 -3.07 4.50 -8.01
CA LYS A 67 -3.42 5.86 -8.45
C LYS A 67 -4.01 5.88 -9.87
N SER A 68 -3.49 5.04 -10.77
CA SER A 68 -3.95 4.96 -12.15
C SER A 68 -5.26 4.16 -12.31
N CYS A 69 -5.57 3.25 -11.39
CA CYS A 69 -6.76 2.40 -11.46
C CYS A 69 -7.96 2.95 -10.68
N LEU A 70 -7.74 3.90 -9.77
CA LEU A 70 -8.76 4.43 -8.86
C LEU A 70 -9.06 5.89 -9.16
N ASP A 71 -10.26 6.35 -8.81
CA ASP A 71 -10.59 7.76 -8.88
C ASP A 71 -9.86 8.57 -7.79
N GLU A 72 -9.73 9.89 -8.02
CA GLU A 72 -8.98 10.80 -7.16
C GLU A 72 -9.51 10.86 -5.72
N GLU A 73 -10.82 10.73 -5.52
CA GLU A 73 -11.44 10.74 -4.19
C GLU A 73 -11.08 9.46 -3.42
N THR A 74 -11.22 8.30 -4.07
CA THR A 74 -10.90 7.00 -3.47
C THR A 74 -9.42 6.90 -3.11
N ILE A 75 -8.51 7.26 -4.02
CA ILE A 75 -7.08 7.18 -3.75
C ILE A 75 -6.65 8.15 -2.63
N THR A 76 -7.23 9.36 -2.59
CA THR A 76 -6.97 10.34 -1.52
C THR A 76 -7.45 9.84 -0.15
N LYS A 77 -8.63 9.22 -0.11
CA LYS A 77 -9.15 8.59 1.12
C LYS A 77 -8.27 7.44 1.58
N LEU A 78 -7.76 6.61 0.67
CA LEU A 78 -6.83 5.53 1.01
C LEU A 78 -5.51 6.08 1.56
N ALA A 79 -4.96 7.11 0.92
CA ALA A 79 -3.67 7.70 1.26
C ALA A 79 -3.66 8.34 2.66
N ASN A 80 -4.83 8.72 3.17
CA ASN A 80 -5.00 9.29 4.50
C ASN A 80 -5.78 8.37 5.46
N LYS A 81 -6.09 7.13 5.06
CA LYS A 81 -6.82 6.19 5.91
C LYS A 81 -5.96 5.85 7.10
N GLU A 82 -6.49 6.02 8.30
CA GLU A 82 -5.80 5.58 9.52
C GLU A 82 -6.12 4.13 9.85
N ASN A 83 -5.09 3.39 10.28
CA ASN A 83 -5.24 2.08 10.89
C ASN A 83 -5.70 2.19 12.36
N VAL A 84 -5.83 1.06 13.07
CA VAL A 84 -6.26 1.06 14.49
C VAL A 84 -5.28 1.74 15.44
N ARG A 85 -4.04 1.99 15.01
CA ARG A 85 -3.02 2.73 15.76
C ARG A 85 -3.03 4.24 15.44
N GLY A 86 -3.94 4.71 14.58
CA GLY A 86 -4.00 6.11 14.14
C GLY A 86 -2.94 6.49 13.10
N GLU A 87 -2.25 5.49 12.53
CA GLU A 87 -1.19 5.69 11.53
C GLU A 87 -1.80 5.67 10.13
N THR A 88 -1.38 6.62 9.29
CA THR A 88 -1.64 6.57 7.84
C THR A 88 -0.61 5.69 7.14
N PRO A 89 -0.77 5.37 5.84
CA PRO A 89 0.30 4.74 5.06
C PRO A 89 1.63 5.51 5.13
N LEU A 90 1.57 6.84 5.14
CA LEU A 90 2.75 7.71 5.22
C LEU A 90 3.45 7.61 6.59
N GLU A 91 2.69 7.52 7.69
CA GLU A 91 3.26 7.29 9.03
C GLU A 91 3.82 5.87 9.18
N SER A 92 3.15 4.87 8.60
CA SER A 92 3.64 3.49 8.56
C SER A 92 4.99 3.37 7.83
N LEU A 93 5.18 4.16 6.77
CA LEU A 93 6.44 4.28 6.06
C LEU A 93 7.57 4.86 6.93
N ARG A 94 7.30 5.60 8.01
CA ARG A 94 8.35 6.16 8.89
C ARG A 94 8.84 5.13 9.92
N HIS A 95 7.97 4.24 10.37
CA HIS A 95 8.29 3.25 11.40
C HIS A 95 8.99 1.98 10.88
N GLY A 96 9.08 1.77 9.57
CA GLY A 96 9.73 0.57 8.99
C GLY A 96 11.24 0.48 9.30
N THR A 97 11.72 -0.72 9.59
CA THR A 97 13.05 -1.00 10.18
C THR A 97 14.20 -1.17 9.17
N VAL A 98 13.98 -0.91 7.88
CA VAL A 98 15.01 -1.14 6.84
C VAL A 98 15.85 0.13 6.64
N HIS A 99 17.08 0.10 7.14
CA HIS A 99 18.04 1.22 7.09
C HIS A 99 18.70 1.40 5.71
N ASP A 100 18.64 0.40 4.82
CA ASP A 100 19.43 0.37 3.57
C ASP A 100 18.68 0.83 2.31
N SER A 101 17.57 1.56 2.43
CA SER A 101 16.71 1.90 1.28
C SER A 101 16.08 3.29 1.32
N GLU A 102 16.82 4.29 1.80
CA GLU A 102 16.35 5.68 1.89
C GLU A 102 15.83 6.24 0.55
N SER A 103 16.48 5.88 -0.56
CA SER A 103 16.01 6.27 -1.90
C SER A 103 14.65 5.64 -2.26
N LEU A 104 14.44 4.34 -1.95
CA LEU A 104 13.15 3.69 -2.20
C LEU A 104 12.05 4.26 -1.30
N ARG A 105 12.37 4.54 -0.03
CA ARG A 105 11.45 5.23 0.88
C ARG A 105 11.08 6.60 0.37
N SER A 106 12.03 7.35 -0.18
CA SER A 106 11.79 8.66 -0.77
C SER A 106 10.84 8.57 -1.97
N ASN A 107 11.03 7.57 -2.83
CA ASN A 107 10.13 7.33 -3.97
C ASN A 107 8.71 7.00 -3.51
N VAL A 108 8.56 6.07 -2.56
CA VAL A 108 7.25 5.72 -1.98
C VAL A 108 6.61 6.91 -1.29
N PHE A 109 7.38 7.71 -0.56
CA PHE A 109 6.91 8.94 0.07
C PHE A 109 6.34 9.92 -0.96
N ILE A 110 7.08 10.16 -2.05
CA ILE A 110 6.63 11.02 -3.15
C ILE A 110 5.35 10.47 -3.80
N SER A 111 5.28 9.16 -4.07
CA SER A 111 4.08 8.53 -4.65
C SER A 111 2.86 8.64 -3.73
N LEU A 112 3.02 8.51 -2.41
CA LEU A 112 1.94 8.76 -1.45
C LEU A 112 1.48 10.22 -1.48
N LEU A 113 2.39 11.20 -1.57
CA LEU A 113 2.03 12.61 -1.71
C LEU A 113 1.24 12.87 -3.01
N ARG A 114 1.63 12.23 -4.12
CA ARG A 114 0.86 12.29 -5.38
C ARG A 114 -0.53 11.67 -5.27
N CYS A 115 -0.70 10.73 -4.35
CA CYS A 115 -2.00 10.16 -3.98
C CYS A 115 -2.81 11.05 -3.03
N GLY A 116 -2.31 12.23 -2.65
CA GLY A 116 -2.99 13.15 -1.74
C GLY A 116 -2.74 12.87 -0.26
N ALA A 117 -1.72 12.08 0.09
CA ALA A 117 -1.34 11.88 1.49
C ALA A 117 -0.94 13.21 2.16
N THR A 118 -1.41 13.41 3.38
CA THR A 118 -1.05 14.56 4.23
C THR A 118 -0.05 14.16 5.29
N VAL A 119 0.86 15.08 5.61
CA VAL A 119 1.82 14.91 6.72
C VAL A 119 1.19 15.53 7.95
N LYS A 120 1.04 14.77 9.03
CA LYS A 120 0.61 15.34 10.32
C LYS A 120 1.75 16.18 10.87
N SER A 121 1.52 17.47 11.04
CA SER A 121 2.40 18.33 11.83
C SER A 121 2.09 18.06 13.31
N HIS A 122 3.06 17.47 14.02
CA HIS A 122 3.00 17.27 15.47
C HIS A 122 3.27 18.57 16.22
#